data_AF-A0A072NNP6-F1
#
_entry.id   AF-A0A072NNP6-F1
#
_cell.length_a   1.000
_cell.length_b   1.000
_cell.length_c   1.000
_cell.angle_alpha   90.00
_cell.angle_beta   90.00
_cell.angle_gamma   90.00
#
_symmetry.space_group_name_H-M   'P 1'
#
loop_
_entity.id
_entity.type
_entity.pdbx_description
1 polymer ?
#
loop_
_entity_poly.entity_id
_entity_poly.type
_entity_poly.pdbx_seq_one_letter_code
_entity_poly.pdbx_strand_id
1 'polypeptide(L)'
;MKLEEYDVSFVIKRPDRPPLLLVTYVALSEEHFKKNPRLSRKELIVKNSVFLLMDHYKLEQKPGIEIKVFKVKPVKRLCFSCKGILKPLRSVR
;
A
#
# COMPACT_ATOMS: atom_id res chain seq x y z
N MET A 1 -2.21 20.60 -6.98
CA MET A 1 -3.14 19.61 -6.40
C MET A 1 -2.63 19.20 -5.02
N LYS A 2 -3.49 19.20 -3.99
CA LYS A 2 -3.13 18.63 -2.68
C LYS A 2 -3.21 17.10 -2.78
N LEU A 3 -2.11 16.42 -2.46
CA LEU A 3 -2.00 14.96 -2.42
C LEU A 3 -1.83 14.53 -0.98
N GLU A 4 -2.49 13.45 -0.61
CA GLU A 4 -2.31 12.79 0.67
C GLU A 4 -1.72 11.41 0.46
N GLU A 5 -0.62 11.17 1.15
CA GLU A 5 0.27 10.04 0.93
C GLU A 5 0.26 9.16 2.18
N TYR A 6 0.14 7.85 1.99
CA TYR A 6 0.04 6.89 3.09
C TYR A 6 0.86 5.64 2.80
N ASP A 7 1.54 5.16 3.84
CA ASP A 7 2.09 3.80 3.89
C ASP A 7 1.06 2.89 4.54
N VAL A 8 0.62 1.88 3.80
CA VAL A 8 -0.31 0.87 4.29
C VAL A 8 0.40 -0.47 4.38
N SER A 9 0.56 -0.97 5.60
CA SER A 9 1.15 -2.26 5.88
C SER A 9 0.08 -3.35 5.91
N PHE A 10 0.35 -4.44 5.19
CA PHE A 10 -0.49 -5.61 5.05
C PHE A 10 0.23 -6.84 5.58
N VAL A 11 -0.49 -7.68 6.31
CA VAL A 11 -0.08 -9.06 6.58
C VAL A 11 -0.84 -9.95 5.60
N ILE A 12 -0.11 -10.65 4.76
CA ILE A 12 -0.65 -11.64 3.83
C ILE A 12 -0.37 -13.01 4.40
N LYS A 13 -1.42 -13.78 4.67
CA LYS A 13 -1.32 -15.18 5.03
C LYS A 13 -1.69 -16.03 3.83
N ARG A 14 -0.86 -17.01 3.53
CA ARG A 14 -1.12 -18.05 2.52
C ARG A 14 -1.04 -19.41 3.23
N PRO A 15 -1.76 -20.43 2.75
CA PRO A 15 -1.67 -21.77 3.34
C PRO A 15 -0.28 -22.37 3.20
N ASP A 16 0.38 -22.15 2.05
CA ASP A 16 1.63 -22.84 1.70
C ASP A 16 2.92 -22.07 2.03
N ARG A 17 2.81 -20.87 2.63
CA ARG A 17 3.96 -19.99 2.88
C ARG A 17 3.82 -19.25 4.21
N PRO A 18 4.95 -18.91 4.86
CA PRO A 18 4.91 -18.08 6.05
C PRO A 18 4.23 -16.73 5.77
N PRO A 19 3.59 -16.11 6.78
CA PRO A 19 2.99 -14.79 6.64
C PRO A 19 4.00 -13.76 6.13
N LEU A 20 3.56 -12.91 5.20
CA LEU A 20 4.38 -11.84 4.63
C LEU A 20 3.88 -10.48 5.10
N LEU A 21 4.78 -9.64 5.55
CA LEU A 21 4.51 -8.23 5.81
C LEU A 21 4.90 -7.42 4.59
N LEU A 22 3.92 -6.81 3.92
CA LEU A 22 4.14 -5.95 2.77
C LEU A 22 3.69 -4.54 3.08
N VAL A 23 4.37 -3.56 2.51
CA VAL A 23 3.98 -2.15 2.62
C VAL A 23 3.66 -1.64 1.23
N THR A 24 2.48 -1.06 1.07
CA THR A 24 2.03 -0.41 -0.15
C THR A 24 1.90 1.08 0.10
N TYR A 25 2.56 1.86 -0.74
CA TYR A 25 2.41 3.30 -0.77
C TYR A 25 1.17 3.66 -1.61
N VAL A 26 0.32 4.52 -1.08
CA VAL A 26 -0.85 5.06 -1.79
C VAL A 26 -0.87 6.58 -1.72
N ALA A 27 -1.11 7.23 -2.86
CA ALA A 27 -1.30 8.67 -2.96
C ALA A 27 -2.72 8.96 -3.47
N LEU A 28 -3.50 9.70 -2.69
CA LEU A 28 -4.86 10.09 -3.03
C LEU A 28 -4.96 11.61 -3.17
N SER A 29 -5.56 12.07 -4.26
CA SER A 29 -5.92 13.47 -4.47
C SER A 29 -7.35 13.75 -4.00
N GLU A 30 -7.70 15.02 -3.85
CA GLU A 30 -9.07 15.46 -3.56
C GLU A 30 -10.12 14.86 -4.53
N GLU A 31 -9.75 14.65 -5.80
CA GLU A 31 -10.64 14.04 -6.79
C GLU A 31 -11.02 12.60 -6.46
N HIS A 32 -10.13 11.82 -5.84
CA HIS A 32 -10.42 10.45 -5.45
C HIS A 32 -11.55 10.40 -4.42
N PHE A 33 -11.55 11.35 -3.48
CA PHE A 33 -12.60 11.51 -2.48
C PHE A 33 -13.90 11.99 -3.12
N LYS A 34 -13.83 12.97 -4.04
CA LYS A 34 -15.02 13.47 -4.77
C LYS A 34 -15.69 12.38 -5.62
N LYS A 35 -14.92 11.48 -6.23
CA LYS A 35 -15.43 10.34 -7.02
C LYS A 35 -16.06 9.23 -6.16
N ASN A 36 -15.75 9.18 -4.87
CA ASN A 36 -16.22 8.12 -3.96
C ASN A 36 -16.88 8.70 -2.69
N PRO A 37 -17.95 9.51 -2.81
CA PRO A 37 -18.52 10.24 -1.68
C PRO A 37 -19.16 9.34 -0.61
N ARG A 38 -19.47 8.08 -0.97
CA ARG A 38 -20.07 7.08 -0.06
C ARG A 38 -19.05 6.38 0.82
N LEU A 39 -17.75 6.47 0.51
CA LEU A 39 -16.70 5.82 1.28
C LEU A 39 -16.09 6.83 2.25
N SER A 40 -15.87 6.40 3.50
CA SER A 40 -15.06 7.15 4.42
C SER A 40 -13.61 7.26 3.91
N ARG A 41 -12.88 8.25 4.40
CA ARG A 41 -11.47 8.47 4.04
C ARG A 41 -10.63 7.20 4.23
N LYS A 42 -10.80 6.52 5.37
CA LYS A 42 -10.06 5.32 5.73
C LYS A 42 -10.39 4.15 4.80
N GLU A 43 -11.66 3.97 4.47
CA GLU A 43 -12.10 2.92 3.54
C GLU A 43 -11.53 3.15 2.14
N LEU A 44 -11.51 4.39 1.68
CA LEU A 44 -10.94 4.72 0.37
C LEU A 44 -9.44 4.43 0.33
N ILE A 45 -8.70 4.79 1.38
CA ILE A 45 -7.26 4.46 1.52
C ILE A 45 -7.06 2.96 1.44
N VAL A 46 -7.77 2.19 2.26
CA VAL A 46 -7.64 0.73 2.30
C VAL A 46 -7.99 0.09 0.95
N LYS A 47 -9.10 0.49 0.33
CA LYS A 47 -9.56 -0.07 -0.94
C LYS A 47 -8.54 0.14 -2.06
N ASN A 48 -8.02 1.36 -2.20
CA ASN A 48 -6.99 1.65 -3.20
C ASN A 48 -5.67 0.92 -2.89
N SER A 49 -5.30 0.83 -1.61
CA SER A 49 -4.07 0.15 -1.20
C SER A 49 -4.13 -1.35 -1.45
N VAL A 50 -5.28 -2.00 -1.24
CA VAL A 50 -5.48 -3.43 -1.55
C VAL A 50 -5.42 -3.66 -3.06
N PHE A 51 -6.04 -2.78 -3.85
CA PHE A 51 -5.97 -2.87 -5.31
C PHE A 51 -4.51 -2.81 -5.81
N LEU A 52 -3.74 -1.83 -5.36
CA LEU A 52 -2.31 -1.70 -5.68
C LEU A 52 -1.47 -2.88 -5.19
N LEU A 53 -1.76 -3.39 -3.99
CA LEU A 53 -1.10 -4.57 -3.44
C LEU A 53 -1.32 -5.81 -4.33
N MET A 54 -2.56 -6.03 -4.77
CA MET A 54 -2.89 -7.17 -5.63
C MET A 54 -2.19 -7.07 -6.98
N ASP A 55 -2.18 -5.89 -7.58
CA ASP A 55 -1.55 -5.61 -8.87
C ASP A 55 -0.01 -5.78 -8.81
N HIS A 56 0.65 -5.10 -7.88
CA HIS A 56 2.12 -5.12 -7.76
C HIS A 56 2.68 -6.50 -7.45
N TYR A 57 2.03 -7.24 -6.55
CA TYR A 57 2.52 -8.54 -6.10
C TYR A 57 1.89 -9.71 -6.86
N LYS A 58 1.13 -9.42 -7.93
CA LYS A 58 0.39 -10.39 -8.75
C LYS A 58 -0.30 -11.43 -7.87
N LEU A 59 -1.01 -10.94 -6.85
CA LEU A 59 -1.74 -11.79 -5.92
C LEU A 59 -2.98 -12.30 -6.64
N GLU A 60 -2.86 -13.44 -7.30
CA GLU A 60 -4.02 -14.21 -7.73
C GLU A 60 -4.89 -14.49 -6.51
N GLN A 61 -6.20 -14.23 -6.57
CA GLN A 61 -7.14 -14.64 -5.52
C GLN A 61 -7.25 -16.16 -5.52
N LYS A 62 -6.28 -16.81 -4.89
CA LYS A 62 -6.36 -18.23 -4.58
C LYS A 62 -7.19 -18.42 -3.32
N PRO A 63 -8.01 -19.48 -3.24
CA PRO A 63 -8.70 -19.82 -2.01
C PRO A 63 -7.67 -19.97 -0.87
N GLY A 64 -7.99 -19.39 0.30
CA GLY A 64 -7.13 -19.43 1.48
C GLY A 64 -6.11 -18.29 1.64
N ILE A 65 -6.03 -17.35 0.70
CA ILE A 65 -5.23 -16.12 0.90
C ILE A 65 -6.00 -15.14 1.77
N GLU A 66 -5.47 -14.80 2.93
CA GLU A 66 -6.00 -13.74 3.79
C GLU A 66 -5.10 -12.49 3.70
N ILE A 67 -5.71 -11.34 3.39
CA ILE A 67 -5.03 -10.04 3.43
C ILE A 67 -5.61 -9.24 4.60
N LYS A 68 -4.77 -8.91 5.58
CA LYS A 68 -5.17 -8.10 6.74
C LYS A 68 -4.39 -6.80 6.75
N VAL A 69 -5.10 -5.67 6.84
CA VAL A 69 -4.47 -4.36 7.06
C VAL A 69 -3.95 -4.33 8.49
N PHE A 70 -2.64 -4.18 8.62
CA PHE A 70 -1.98 -4.11 9.92
C PHE A 70 -1.85 -2.66 10.40
N LYS A 71 -1.45 -1.75 9.50
CA LYS A 71 -1.17 -0.37 9.86
C LYS A 71 -1.40 0.56 8.67
N VAL A 72 -1.98 1.72 8.93
CA VAL A 72 -2.07 2.85 7.99
C VAL A 72 -1.32 4.01 8.64
N LYS A 73 -0.28 4.51 7.97
CA LYS A 73 0.52 5.63 8.47
C LYS A 73 0.53 6.75 7.42
N PRO A 74 0.13 7.98 7.75
CA PRO A 74 0.31 9.11 6.85
C PRO A 74 1.81 9.35 6.64
N VAL A 75 2.21 9.48 5.38
CA VAL A 75 3.55 9.92 5.02
C VAL A 75 3.53 11.44 5.19
N LYS A 76 3.97 11.90 6.37
CA LYS A 76 4.33 13.31 6.50
C LYS A 76 5.54 13.49 5.59
N ARG A 77 5.38 14.23 4.49
CA ARG A 77 6.51 14.68 3.67
C ARG A 77 7.49 15.38 4.61
N LEU A 78 8.53 14.68 5.04
CA LEU A 78 9.83 15.32 5.14
C LEU A 78 10.15 15.69 3.69
N CYS A 79 10.21 16.98 3.40
CA CYS A 79 10.65 17.51 2.12
C CYS A 79 12.04 16.94 1.80
N PHE A 80 12.10 15.75 1.20
CA PHE A 80 13.31 15.25 0.60
C PHE A 80 13.30 15.77 -0.83
N SER A 81 14.12 16.80 -1.04
CA SER A 81 14.51 17.23 -2.38
C SER A 81 14.82 16.00 -3.22
N CYS A 82 14.27 15.93 -4.43
CA CYS A 82 14.50 14.84 -5.38
C CYS A 82 15.98 14.76 -5.79
N LYS A 83 16.86 14.22 -4.95
CA LYS A 83 18.22 13.80 -5.29
C LYS A 83 18.67 12.71 -4.33
N GLY A 84 18.71 11.45 -4.78
CA GLY A 84 19.35 10.39 -3.97
C GLY A 84 18.99 8.94 -4.29
N ILE A 85 19.20 8.52 -5.54
CA ILE A 85 19.80 7.22 -5.92
C ILE A 85 19.19 5.97 -5.26
N LEU A 86 18.39 5.22 -6.04
CA LEU A 86 18.22 3.78 -5.86
C LEU A 86 19.60 3.12 -5.73
N LYS A 87 19.92 2.57 -4.56
CA LYS A 87 20.95 1.53 -4.45
C LYS A 87 20.25 0.17 -4.50
N PRO A 88 20.60 -0.72 -5.44
CA PRO A 88 20.09 -2.09 -5.42
C PRO A 88 20.65 -2.83 -4.20
N LEU A 89 19.79 -3.57 -3.51
CA LEU A 89 20.14 -4.45 -2.40
C LEU A 89 21.15 -5.50 -2.88
N ARG A 90 22.33 -5.52 -2.26
CA ARG A 90 23.34 -6.56 -2.48
C ARG A 90 22.76 -7.93 -2.06
N SER A 91 22.83 -8.88 -2.98
CA SER A 91 22.70 -10.32 -2.69
C SER A 91 23.77 -10.71 -1.68
N VAL A 92 23.34 -11.17 -0.51
CA VAL A 92 24.20 -11.85 0.46
C VAL A 92 24.34 -13.30 -0.03
N ARG A 93 25.57 -13.71 -0.31
CA ARG A 93 25.96 -15.10 -0.53
C ARG A 93 26.16 -15.79 0.81
#